data_AF-A0A8T1TK39-F1
#
_entry.id   AF-A0A8T1TK39-F1
#
_cell.length_a   1.000
_cell.length_b   1.000
_cell.length_c   1.000
_cell.angle_alpha   90.00
_cell.angle_beta   90.00
_cell.angle_gamma   90.00
#
_symmetry.space_group_name_H-M   'P 1'
#
loop_
_entity.id
_entity.type
_entity.pdbx_description
1 polymer ?
#
loop_
_entity_poly.entity_id
_entity_poly.type
_entity_poly.pdbx_seq_one_letter_code
_entity_poly.pdbx_strand_id
1 'polypeptide(L)'
;ENFTTPTNVTCPKCSHEYTDEFIQELHKIKNNVDVLIVERDMEKLKNICPFLKKSPGNHSPCETITTDFGTFKKDLKKFVSWINEKNICNKTQKMDKVYSSPKYYWAALKNY
;
A
#
# COMPACT_ATOMS: atom_id res chain seq x y z
N GLU A 1 2.24 7.71 17.54
CA GLU A 1 0.99 7.70 16.75
C GLU A 1 0.55 6.26 16.53
N ASN A 2 -0.76 6.02 16.47
CA ASN A 2 -1.35 4.71 16.22
C ASN A 2 -1.89 4.70 14.79
N PHE A 3 -1.66 3.61 14.07
CA PHE A 3 -2.01 3.42 12.67
C PHE A 3 -2.97 2.26 12.51
N THR A 4 -3.88 2.36 11.54
CA THR A 4 -4.70 1.22 11.13
C THR A 4 -3.94 0.39 10.09
N THR A 5 -3.89 -0.93 10.25
CA THR A 5 -3.25 -1.84 9.28
C THR A 5 -4.16 -3.04 9.03
N PRO A 6 -4.20 -3.59 7.80
CA PRO A 6 -4.92 -4.81 7.50
C PRO A 6 -4.45 -6.02 8.33
N THR A 7 -5.38 -6.85 8.82
CA THR A 7 -5.01 -8.10 9.53
C THR A 7 -4.36 -9.13 8.60
N ASN A 8 -4.77 -9.14 7.32
CA ASN A 8 -4.22 -10.02 6.31
C ASN A 8 -3.95 -9.26 5.01
N VAL A 9 -2.79 -8.60 4.93
CA VAL A 9 -2.35 -7.81 3.77
C VAL A 9 -2.38 -8.56 2.44
N THR A 10 -2.33 -9.90 2.39
CA THR A 10 -2.35 -10.64 1.13
C THR A 10 -3.73 -11.16 0.74
N CYS A 11 -4.79 -10.70 1.40
CA CYS A 11 -6.17 -11.10 1.10
C CYS A 11 -6.64 -10.51 -0.25
N PRO A 12 -6.93 -11.36 -1.26
CA PRO A 12 -7.27 -10.85 -2.58
C PRO A 12 -8.57 -10.04 -2.64
N LYS A 13 -9.57 -10.50 -1.87
CA LYS A 13 -10.90 -9.89 -1.82
C LYS A 13 -10.88 -8.49 -1.18
N CYS A 14 -9.93 -8.25 -0.29
CA CYS A 14 -9.80 -7.01 0.48
C CYS A 14 -8.77 -6.03 -0.09
N SER A 15 -8.12 -6.38 -1.20
CA SER A 15 -7.01 -5.61 -1.75
C SER A 15 -7.37 -4.15 -2.06
N HIS A 16 -8.59 -3.89 -2.54
CA HIS A 16 -9.12 -2.54 -2.72
C HIS A 16 -9.22 -1.77 -1.39
N GLU A 17 -9.92 -2.33 -0.39
CA GLU A 17 -10.15 -1.66 0.90
C GLU A 17 -8.83 -1.39 1.64
N TYR A 18 -7.92 -2.37 1.61
CA TYR A 18 -6.60 -2.22 2.21
C TYR A 18 -5.72 -1.20 1.50
N THR A 19 -5.82 -1.09 0.17
CA THR A 19 -5.13 -0.02 -0.57
C THR A 19 -5.61 1.35 -0.08
N ASP A 20 -6.91 1.50 0.12
CA ASP A 20 -7.52 2.75 0.59
C ASP A 20 -7.11 3.07 2.02
N GLU A 21 -7.10 2.08 2.89
CA GLU A 21 -6.64 2.23 4.28
C GLU A 21 -5.18 2.70 4.33
N PHE A 22 -4.29 2.05 3.57
CA PHE A 22 -2.88 2.46 3.51
C PHE A 22 -2.72 3.89 3.01
N ILE A 23 -3.46 4.31 1.98
CA ILE A 23 -3.42 5.69 1.48
C ILE A 23 -3.90 6.66 2.56
N GLN A 24 -5.00 6.36 3.25
CA GLN A 24 -5.53 7.21 4.32
C GLN A 24 -4.56 7.35 5.50
N GLU A 25 -3.91 6.27 5.92
CA GLU A 25 -2.91 6.32 6.99
C GLU A 25 -1.64 7.07 6.58
N LEU A 26 -1.15 6.88 5.35
CA LEU A 26 -0.02 7.65 4.82
C LEU A 26 -0.37 9.15 4.76
N HIS A 27 -1.61 9.48 4.38
CA HIS A 27 -2.11 10.85 4.34
C HIS A 27 -2.14 11.53 5.72
N LYS A 28 -2.14 10.79 6.84
CA LYS A 28 -2.02 11.39 8.18
C LYS A 28 -0.62 11.93 8.43
N ILE A 29 0.40 11.37 7.78
CA ILE A 29 1.81 11.73 7.96
C ILE A 29 2.23 12.83 6.95
N LYS A 30 1.47 13.94 6.91
CA LYS A 30 1.60 14.98 5.88
C LYS A 30 2.95 15.72 5.85
N ASN A 31 3.67 15.71 6.98
CA ASN A 31 4.89 16.50 7.13
C ASN A 31 6.15 15.78 6.65
N ASN A 32 6.02 14.54 6.15
CA ASN A 32 7.15 13.77 5.66
C ASN A 32 7.06 13.60 4.13
N VAL A 33 7.98 14.25 3.41
CA VAL A 33 8.08 14.21 1.94
C VAL A 33 8.18 12.78 1.42
N ASP A 34 8.89 11.93 2.14
CA ASP A 34 9.07 10.54 1.77
C ASP A 34 7.76 9.76 1.86
N VAL A 35 6.96 10.02 2.90
CA VAL A 35 5.62 9.42 3.03
C VAL A 35 4.70 9.88 1.90
N LEU A 36 4.74 11.17 1.54
CA LEU A 36 3.93 11.70 0.43
C LEU A 36 4.26 11.04 -0.93
N ILE A 37 5.52 10.65 -1.14
CA ILE A 37 5.91 9.89 -2.34
C ILE A 37 5.26 8.51 -2.30
N VAL A 38 5.32 7.82 -1.16
CA VAL A 38 4.72 6.50 -0.98
C VAL A 38 3.19 6.56 -1.17
N GLU A 39 2.53 7.57 -0.62
CA GLU A 39 1.09 7.82 -0.79
C GLU A 39 0.72 7.95 -2.27
N ARG A 40 1.38 8.84 -3.01
CA ARG A 40 1.12 9.05 -4.45
C ARG A 40 1.38 7.79 -5.27
N ASP A 41 2.38 7.00 -4.91
CA ASP A 41 2.69 5.77 -5.61
C ASP A 41 1.63 4.68 -5.32
N MET A 42 1.08 4.64 -4.11
CA MET A 42 -0.09 3.80 -3.79
C MET A 42 -1.34 4.25 -4.57
N GLU A 43 -1.60 5.54 -4.68
CA GLU A 43 -2.70 6.07 -5.51
C GLU A 43 -2.55 5.69 -6.99
N LYS A 44 -1.34 5.77 -7.54
CA LYS A 44 -1.06 5.32 -8.91
C LYS A 44 -1.34 3.82 -9.06
N LEU A 45 -0.87 3.00 -8.12
CA LEU A 45 -1.12 1.56 -8.13
C LEU A 45 -2.61 1.25 -8.15
N LYS A 46 -3.41 1.90 -7.27
CA LYS A 46 -4.87 1.76 -7.25
C LYS A 46 -5.52 2.02 -8.62
N ASN A 47 -5.05 3.05 -9.32
CA ASN A 47 -5.62 3.46 -10.60
C ASN A 47 -5.25 2.53 -11.77
N ILE A 48 -4.02 2.01 -11.79
CA ILE A 48 -3.53 1.20 -12.90
C ILE A 48 -3.79 -0.29 -12.75
N CYS A 49 -3.88 -0.80 -11.52
CA CYS A 49 -4.07 -2.21 -11.23
C CYS A 49 -5.57 -2.53 -11.16
N PRO A 50 -6.16 -3.27 -12.12
CA PRO A 50 -7.60 -3.54 -12.13
C PRO A 50 -8.08 -4.29 -10.90
N PHE A 51 -7.21 -5.12 -10.32
CA PHE A 51 -7.49 -5.90 -9.12
C PHE A 51 -7.57 -5.06 -7.84
N LEU A 52 -6.94 -3.87 -7.81
CA LEU A 52 -7.04 -2.93 -6.68
C LEU A 52 -8.25 -2.00 -6.82
N LYS A 53 -8.98 -2.05 -7.94
CA LYS A 53 -10.20 -1.27 -8.13
C LYS A 53 -11.34 -1.90 -7.34
N LYS A 54 -12.23 -1.04 -6.84
CA LYS A 54 -13.44 -1.47 -6.15
C LYS A 54 -14.23 -2.42 -7.04
N SER A 55 -14.40 -3.66 -6.61
CA SER A 55 -15.34 -4.57 -7.24
C SER A 55 -16.76 -4.24 -6.75
N PRO A 56 -17.79 -4.28 -7.62
CA PRO A 56 -19.18 -4.00 -7.25
C PRO A 56 -19.84 -5.07 -6.35
N GLY A 57 -19.07 -5.90 -5.64
CA GLY A 57 -19.58 -6.96 -4.78
C GLY A 57 -19.73 -6.53 -3.32
N ASN A 58 -20.88 -6.84 -2.73
CA ASN A 58 -21.09 -6.83 -1.28
C ASN A 58 -20.29 -7.98 -0.67
N HIS A 59 -19.06 -7.70 -0.22
CA HIS A 59 -18.32 -8.60 0.65
C HIS A 59 -18.37 -8.05 2.08
N SER A 60 -18.18 -8.93 3.05
CA SER A 60 -18.03 -8.53 4.45
C SER A 60 -16.91 -7.49 4.57
N PRO A 61 -17.02 -6.50 5.46
CA PRO A 61 -15.96 -5.53 5.72
C PRO A 61 -14.63 -6.24 5.97
N CYS A 62 -13.56 -5.71 5.39
CA CYS A 62 -12.24 -6.26 5.60
C CYS A 62 -11.67 -5.83 6.96
N GLU A 63 -11.01 -6.76 7.64
CA GLU A 63 -10.56 -6.54 9.01
C GLU A 63 -9.25 -5.75 9.06
N THR A 64 -9.21 -4.80 9.99
CA THR A 64 -8.03 -3.98 10.28
C THR A 64 -7.77 -3.95 11.78
N ILE A 65 -6.51 -3.74 12.16
CA ILE A 65 -6.06 -3.62 13.55
C ILE A 65 -5.30 -2.32 13.74
N THR A 66 -5.30 -1.82 14.97
CA THR A 66 -4.48 -0.67 15.37
C THR A 66 -3.08 -1.14 15.76
N THR A 67 -2.05 -0.53 15.17
CA THR A 67 -0.65 -0.88 15.40
C THR A 67 0.26 0.34 15.50
N ASP A 68 1.50 0.13 15.92
CA ASP A 68 2.55 1.14 15.80
C ASP A 68 2.99 1.33 14.33
N PHE A 69 3.78 2.38 14.08
CA PHE A 69 4.30 2.70 12.75
C PHE A 69 5.24 1.63 12.18
N GLY A 70 6.03 0.96 13.02
CA GLY A 70 6.96 -0.07 12.57
C GLY A 70 6.22 -1.26 11.97
N THR A 71 5.13 -1.66 12.61
CA THR A 71 4.23 -2.72 12.14
C THR A 71 3.48 -2.27 10.88
N PHE A 72 2.88 -1.08 10.88
CA PHE A 72 2.25 -0.50 9.70
C PHE A 72 3.18 -0.49 8.48
N LYS A 73 4.42 -0.02 8.65
CA LYS A 73 5.43 0.01 7.60
C LYS A 73 5.79 -1.39 7.09
N LYS A 74 5.89 -2.38 7.98
CA LYS A 74 6.18 -3.77 7.61
C LYS A 74 5.04 -4.37 6.81
N ASP A 75 3.80 -4.07 7.17
CA ASP A 75 2.61 -4.56 6.49
C ASP A 75 2.43 -3.90 5.12
N LEU A 76 2.64 -2.58 5.02
CA LEU A 76 2.67 -1.86 3.76
C LEU A 76 3.74 -2.43 2.80
N LYS A 77 4.93 -2.74 3.30
CA LYS A 77 5.98 -3.43 2.52
C LYS A 77 5.50 -4.75 1.97
N LYS A 78 4.91 -5.58 2.83
CA LYS A 78 4.42 -6.90 2.48
C LYS A 78 3.28 -6.81 1.46
N PHE A 79 2.39 -5.85 1.62
CA PHE A 79 1.30 -5.55 0.68
C PHE A 79 1.82 -5.21 -0.71
N VAL A 80 2.75 -4.25 -0.81
CA VAL A 80 3.34 -3.82 -2.09
C VAL A 80 4.12 -4.96 -2.75
N SER A 81 4.89 -5.74 -1.99
CA SER A 81 5.59 -6.92 -2.52
C SER A 81 4.62 -7.92 -3.13
N TRP A 82 3.53 -8.21 -2.43
CA TRP A 82 2.51 -9.13 -2.88
C TRP A 82 1.80 -8.63 -4.16
N ILE A 83 1.51 -7.33 -4.28
CA ILE A 83 0.97 -6.75 -5.52
C ILE A 83 1.95 -6.97 -6.69
N ASN A 84 3.23 -6.68 -6.47
CA ASN A 84 4.26 -6.82 -7.50
C ASN A 84 4.40 -8.28 -7.95
N GLU A 85 4.40 -9.24 -7.03
CA GLU A 85 4.45 -10.68 -7.33
C GLU A 85 3.27 -11.15 -8.18
N LYS A 86 2.08 -10.54 -8.03
CA LYS A 86 0.92 -10.94 -8.80
C LYS A 86 1.09 -10.66 -10.29
N ASN A 87 1.96 -9.73 -10.71
CA ASN A 87 2.19 -9.36 -12.12
C ASN A 87 0.90 -9.01 -12.90
N ILE A 88 -0.21 -8.74 -12.19
CA ILE A 88 -1.53 -8.44 -12.77
C ILE A 88 -1.61 -6.96 -13.19
N CYS A 89 -0.70 -6.12 -12.70
CA CYS A 89 -0.63 -4.69 -13.02
C CYS A 89 0.08 -4.37 -14.35
N ASN A 90 0.23 -5.37 -15.24
CA ASN A 90 1.16 -5.52 -16.38
C ASN A 90 1.15 -4.46 -17.52
N LYS A 91 0.67 -3.24 -17.29
CA LYS A 91 1.02 -2.05 -18.10
C LYS A 91 2.20 -1.29 -17.50
N THR A 92 3.12 -2.02 -16.88
CA THR A 92 4.18 -1.51 -16.00
C THR A 92 5.59 -1.55 -16.58
N GLN A 93 5.77 -1.49 -17.90
CA GLN A 93 7.10 -1.24 -18.50
C GLN A 93 7.75 0.10 -18.06
N LYS A 94 7.01 0.98 -17.35
CA LYS A 94 7.55 2.20 -16.72
C LYS A 94 7.73 2.12 -15.19
N MET A 95 7.20 1.10 -14.51
CA MET A 95 7.33 0.95 -13.05
C MET A 95 8.58 0.14 -12.64
N ASP A 96 9.23 -0.55 -13.58
CA ASP A 96 10.49 -1.27 -13.36
C ASP A 96 11.63 -0.39 -12.79
N LYS A 97 11.53 0.94 -12.86
CA LYS A 97 12.50 1.84 -12.24
C LYS A 97 12.10 2.38 -10.86
N VAL A 98 10.82 2.32 -10.50
CA VAL A 98 10.29 2.95 -9.26
C VAL A 98 10.23 1.96 -8.09
N TYR A 99 9.84 0.70 -8.34
CA TYR A 99 9.68 -0.31 -7.28
C TYR A 99 10.84 -1.31 -7.17
N SER A 100 11.75 -1.34 -8.14
CA SER A 100 12.87 -2.28 -8.23
C SER A 100 14.01 -2.02 -7.24
N SER A 101 14.07 -0.84 -6.59
CA SER A 101 15.10 -0.55 -5.59
C SER A 101 14.51 -0.31 -4.19
N PRO A 102 14.24 -1.41 -3.43
CA PRO A 102 13.87 -1.35 -2.02
C PRO A 102 14.82 -0.51 -1.14
N LYS A 103 16.05 -0.28 -1.60
CA LYS A 103 17.06 0.52 -0.90
C LYS A 103 16.68 2.00 -0.78
N TYR A 104 15.94 2.57 -1.73
CA TYR A 104 15.59 4.01 -1.73
C TYR A 104 14.18 4.26 -1.19
N TYR A 105 13.18 3.49 -1.63
CA TYR A 105 11.78 3.67 -1.25
C TYR A 105 11.52 3.50 0.25
N TRP A 106 12.25 2.61 0.92
CA TRP A 106 12.07 2.32 2.35
C TRP A 106 13.08 3.01 3.26
N ALA A 107 14.14 3.60 2.70
CA ALA A 107 15.04 4.51 3.41
C ALA A 107 14.33 5.81 3.78
N ALA A 108 13.42 6.23 2.89
CA ALA A 108 12.48 7.33 3.04
C ALA A 108 11.65 7.27 4.35
N LEU A 109 11.19 6.07 4.71
CA LEU A 109 10.45 5.83 5.96
C LEU A 109 11.34 5.53 7.19
N LYS A 110 12.67 5.75 7.15
CA LYS A 110 13.56 5.45 8.31
C LYS A 110 13.54 6.51 9.41
N ASN A 111 13.15 7.75 9.09
CA ASN A 111 13.24 8.90 10.00
C ASN A 111 11.89 9.27 10.65
N TYR A 112 10.93 8.36 10.60
CA TYR A 112 9.68 8.42 11.35
C TYR A 112 9.68 7.25 12.33
#